data_AF-A0A9N8EQ19-F1
#
_entry.id   AF-A0A9N8EQ19-F1
#
_cell.length_a   1.000
_cell.length_b   1.000
_cell.length_c   1.000
_cell.angle_alpha   90.00
_cell.angle_beta   90.00
_cell.angle_gamma   90.00
#
_symmetry.space_group_name_H-M   'P 1'
#
loop_
_entity.id
_entity.type
_entity.pdbx_description
1 polymer ?
#
loop_
_entity_poly.entity_id
_entity_poly.type
_entity_poly.pdbx_seq_one_letter_code
_entity_poly.pdbx_strand_id
1 'polypeptide(L)'
;MHVDDNLYADVRAHLVRTICASVASLFDVLGPPTNPLVPSPLSGEKFESWYNHMRKLVGRRFNSRTLSVGMLPHKRAQLVELLQLWATRVSFDLLEIAHLLGTLENHTKYARWARCWCCALQNAVRRALVARFHIVQRRFNRRGKELHLRRELPSALLGRIESLILRERAKLLWTTRQRFTVDIDMKTSISHLLAYVQASADPWEVPLGLIVPREPHFSSRGDASKAGGGAYCLELRFWFDVIWSPRTVRGVRDLAPSADEFVHINSLEFIVVVLQLAAVITRIRMITPGTAQVYFPTGTPSIPVWFGETDNTVSKSWENRATARTSQGQGLVSVYAELLRVSRVHTQCEHLAGVKNIIADDISRNDFSLSLPARAVKLFHKHPCLEPLDYFRPSPELVQLLTLRLYSRNIPVPCILPTVLGQFQSVGSTTSGSAVL
;
A
#
# COMPACT_ATOMS: atom_id res chain seq x y z
N MET A 1 -29.55 11.55 8.79
CA MET A 1 -28.15 11.46 9.28
C MET A 1 -28.18 11.77 10.77
N HIS A 2 -27.41 11.02 11.54
CA HIS A 2 -27.31 11.24 12.99
C HIS A 2 -26.57 12.51 13.32
N VAL A 3 -26.82 12.89 14.55
CA VAL A 3 -26.46 14.11 15.23
C VAL A 3 -24.97 14.16 15.62
N ASP A 4 -24.27 13.06 15.36
CA ASP A 4 -22.88 12.81 15.66
C ASP A 4 -22.30 11.96 14.51
N ASP A 5 -20.98 11.94 14.34
CA ASP A 5 -20.26 11.07 13.39
C ASP A 5 -20.31 9.58 13.80
N ASN A 6 -21.37 9.18 14.53
CA ASN A 6 -21.52 7.90 15.19
C ASN A 6 -22.38 6.93 14.35
N LEU A 7 -21.86 5.71 14.16
CA LEU A 7 -22.53 4.64 13.40
C LEU A 7 -23.35 3.77 14.35
N TYR A 8 -24.65 3.98 14.40
CA TYR A 8 -25.55 3.06 15.08
C TYR A 8 -25.88 1.89 14.15
N ALA A 9 -25.70 0.68 14.65
CA ALA A 9 -26.24 -0.54 14.05
C ALA A 9 -27.07 -1.22 15.14
N ASP A 10 -28.35 -1.44 14.87
CA ASP A 10 -29.27 -2.03 15.83
C ASP A 10 -30.31 -2.89 15.09
N VAL A 11 -30.98 -3.78 15.81
CA VAL A 11 -32.11 -4.53 15.29
C VAL A 11 -33.29 -3.59 15.05
N ARG A 12 -34.12 -3.91 14.05
CA ARG A 12 -35.24 -3.06 13.61
C ARG A 12 -36.12 -2.58 14.77
N ALA A 13 -36.36 -3.43 15.76
CA ALA A 13 -37.22 -3.15 16.91
C ALA A 13 -36.70 -2.02 17.82
N HIS A 14 -35.38 -1.82 17.88
CA HIS A 14 -34.76 -0.84 18.80
C HIS A 14 -34.20 0.38 18.07
N LEU A 15 -34.05 0.30 16.76
CA LEU A 15 -33.43 1.32 15.93
C LEU A 15 -34.01 2.73 16.12
N VAL A 16 -35.34 2.86 16.19
CA VAL A 16 -36.01 4.15 16.42
C VAL A 16 -35.63 4.72 17.79
N ARG A 17 -35.59 3.88 18.83
CA ARG A 17 -35.20 4.32 20.18
C ARG A 17 -33.74 4.74 20.21
N THR A 18 -32.85 3.99 19.57
CA THR A 18 -31.43 4.34 19.43
C THR A 18 -31.25 5.67 18.71
N ILE A 19 -32.06 5.93 17.67
CA ILE A 19 -32.07 7.21 16.97
C ILE A 19 -32.51 8.35 17.89
N CYS A 20 -33.64 8.18 18.58
CA CYS A 20 -34.18 9.18 19.50
C CYS A 20 -33.21 9.46 20.65
N ALA A 21 -32.58 8.43 21.22
CA ALA A 21 -31.59 8.57 22.29
C ALA A 21 -30.37 9.36 21.83
N SER A 22 -29.87 9.10 20.61
CA SER A 22 -28.76 9.87 20.02
C SER A 22 -29.12 11.36 19.86
N VAL A 23 -30.32 11.66 19.34
CA VAL A 23 -30.79 13.05 19.20
C VAL A 23 -30.96 13.72 20.56
N ALA A 24 -31.59 13.03 21.52
CA ALA A 24 -31.78 13.52 22.88
C ALA A 24 -30.43 13.82 23.56
N SER A 25 -29.48 12.89 23.47
CA SER A 25 -28.15 13.06 24.07
C SER A 25 -27.39 14.28 23.56
N LEU A 26 -27.59 14.67 22.29
CA LEU A 26 -26.99 15.91 21.77
C LEU A 26 -27.57 17.12 22.49
N PHE A 27 -28.89 17.19 22.62
CA PHE A 27 -29.54 18.32 23.30
C PHE A 27 -29.28 18.30 24.81
N ASP A 28 -29.09 17.13 25.41
CA ASP A 28 -28.66 17.02 26.81
C ASP A 28 -27.24 17.58 27.01
N VAL A 29 -26.33 17.37 26.05
CA VAL A 29 -24.93 17.82 26.14
C VAL A 29 -24.75 19.28 25.69
N LEU A 30 -25.39 19.69 24.59
CA LEU A 30 -25.21 21.00 23.95
C LEU A 30 -26.32 22.00 24.25
N GLY A 31 -27.38 21.55 24.92
CA GLY A 31 -28.55 22.36 25.26
C GLY A 31 -29.57 22.46 24.12
N PRO A 32 -30.85 22.70 24.44
CA PRO A 32 -31.89 22.99 23.45
C PRO A 32 -31.65 24.35 22.78
N PRO A 33 -32.15 24.56 21.54
CA PRO A 33 -32.01 25.82 20.81
C PRO A 33 -32.96 26.89 21.38
N THR A 34 -32.66 27.39 22.59
CA THR A 34 -33.44 28.43 23.28
C THR A 34 -32.96 29.85 22.96
N ASN A 35 -31.71 29.98 22.46
CA ASN A 35 -31.13 31.27 22.08
C ASN A 35 -31.11 31.40 20.54
N PRO A 36 -31.75 32.43 19.96
CA PRO A 36 -31.76 32.64 18.50
C PRO A 36 -30.39 32.94 17.89
N LEU A 37 -29.38 33.29 18.70
CA LEU A 37 -27.98 33.48 18.26
C LEU A 37 -27.17 32.18 18.26
N VAL A 38 -27.67 31.11 18.87
CA VAL A 38 -27.03 29.80 18.91
C VAL A 38 -27.81 28.88 17.97
N PRO A 39 -27.25 28.52 16.80
CA PRO A 39 -27.94 27.62 15.89
C PRO A 39 -28.19 26.27 16.57
N SER A 40 -29.29 25.62 16.18
CA SER A 40 -29.59 24.27 16.67
C SER A 40 -28.38 23.37 16.45
N PRO A 41 -27.92 22.64 17.49
CA PRO A 41 -26.84 21.69 17.32
C PRO A 41 -27.22 20.55 16.35
N LEU A 42 -28.52 20.33 16.14
CA LEU A 42 -29.04 19.46 15.10
C LEU A 42 -29.13 20.18 13.74
N SER A 43 -28.34 19.73 12.78
CA SER A 43 -28.45 20.18 11.38
C SER A 43 -29.61 19.49 10.65
N GLY A 44 -30.75 20.19 10.56
CA GLY A 44 -31.97 19.67 9.90
C GLY A 44 -31.76 19.27 8.44
N GLU A 45 -30.94 20.01 7.69
CA GLU A 45 -30.62 19.71 6.28
C GLU A 45 -29.82 18.41 6.10
N LYS A 46 -29.10 17.97 7.14
CA LYS A 46 -28.40 16.68 7.12
C LYS A 46 -29.34 15.52 7.48
N PHE A 47 -30.56 15.79 7.96
CA PHE A 47 -31.48 14.76 8.42
C PHE A 47 -32.19 14.05 7.26
N GLU A 48 -31.57 12.99 6.74
CA GLU A 48 -32.22 12.08 5.78
C GLU A 48 -33.44 11.37 6.41
N SER A 49 -34.57 11.34 5.67
CA SER A 49 -35.85 10.76 6.11
C SER A 49 -35.90 9.24 6.13
N TRP A 50 -34.86 8.55 5.63
CA TRP A 50 -34.83 7.10 5.53
C TRP A 50 -33.66 6.50 6.31
N TYR A 51 -33.94 5.36 6.96
CA TYR A 51 -32.97 4.61 7.75
C TYR A 51 -32.85 3.19 7.18
N ASN A 52 -31.75 2.86 6.50
CA ASN A 52 -31.48 1.50 6.03
C ASN A 52 -30.01 1.07 6.30
N HIS A 53 -29.61 -0.06 5.71
CA HIS A 53 -28.28 -0.66 5.86
C HIS A 53 -27.16 0.09 5.13
N MET A 54 -27.51 1.01 4.23
CA MET A 54 -26.59 1.88 3.50
C MET A 54 -26.54 3.26 4.18
N ARG A 55 -25.34 3.73 4.50
CA ARG A 55 -25.13 4.97 5.25
C ARG A 55 -24.13 5.89 4.58
N LYS A 56 -24.46 7.18 4.52
CA LYS A 56 -23.50 8.23 4.19
C LYS A 56 -22.84 8.75 5.47
N LEU A 57 -21.52 8.65 5.58
CA LEU A 57 -20.76 9.15 6.73
C LEU A 57 -19.37 9.63 6.29
N VAL A 58 -18.94 10.80 6.75
CA VAL A 58 -17.66 11.45 6.40
C VAL A 58 -17.39 11.41 4.87
N GLY A 59 -18.45 11.61 4.09
CA GLY A 59 -18.38 11.61 2.62
C GLY A 59 -18.13 10.23 1.98
N ARG A 60 -18.43 9.13 2.68
CA ARG A 60 -18.34 7.73 2.22
C ARG A 60 -19.66 7.01 2.35
N ARG A 61 -19.77 5.88 1.65
CA ARG A 61 -20.90 4.95 1.73
C ARG A 61 -20.49 3.74 2.57
N PHE A 62 -21.18 3.50 3.67
CA PHE A 62 -21.02 2.30 4.51
C PHE A 62 -22.19 1.35 4.25
N ASN A 63 -21.92 0.06 4.20
CA ASN A 63 -22.91 -0.99 4.07
C ASN A 63 -22.81 -1.93 5.28
N SER A 64 -23.81 -1.92 6.15
CA SER A 64 -23.81 -2.74 7.37
C SER A 64 -24.10 -4.23 7.10
N ARG A 65 -24.65 -4.60 5.94
CA ARG A 65 -24.90 -6.01 5.58
C ARG A 65 -23.62 -6.69 5.08
N THR A 66 -22.85 -5.99 4.26
CA THR A 66 -21.57 -6.50 3.73
C THR A 66 -20.38 -6.10 4.59
N LEU A 67 -20.60 -5.26 5.62
CA LEU A 67 -19.57 -4.64 6.44
C LEU A 67 -18.48 -4.02 5.58
N SER A 68 -18.86 -3.19 4.60
CA SER A 68 -17.94 -2.54 3.66
C SER A 68 -18.06 -1.01 3.68
N VAL A 69 -16.99 -0.35 3.23
CA VAL A 69 -16.96 1.10 2.99
C VAL A 69 -16.52 1.36 1.56
N GLY A 70 -17.21 2.28 0.89
CA GLY A 70 -17.02 2.59 -0.51
C GLY A 70 -17.29 4.04 -0.87
N MET A 71 -17.23 4.33 -2.17
CA MET A 71 -17.48 5.64 -2.74
C MET A 71 -18.99 5.93 -2.82
N LEU A 72 -19.36 7.21 -2.72
CA LEU A 72 -20.72 7.66 -2.99
C LEU A 72 -20.97 7.76 -4.50
N PRO A 73 -22.17 7.41 -5.01
CA PRO A 73 -22.45 7.43 -6.46
C PRO A 73 -22.16 8.77 -7.15
N HIS A 74 -22.56 9.90 -6.55
CA HIS A 74 -22.27 11.23 -7.14
C HIS A 74 -20.77 11.54 -7.19
N LYS A 75 -20.00 11.09 -6.19
CA LYS A 75 -18.54 11.25 -6.19
C LYS A 75 -17.88 10.39 -7.28
N ARG A 76 -18.45 9.22 -7.58
CA ARG A 76 -18.03 8.39 -8.71
C ARG A 76 -18.27 9.11 -10.03
N ALA A 77 -19.45 9.70 -10.22
CA ALA A 77 -19.75 10.48 -11.42
C ALA A 77 -18.76 11.65 -11.60
N GLN A 78 -18.53 12.44 -10.55
CA GLN A 78 -17.55 13.54 -10.55
C GLN A 78 -16.13 13.07 -10.87
N LEU A 79 -15.71 11.92 -10.33
CA LEU A 79 -14.40 11.36 -10.61
C LEU A 79 -14.27 10.89 -12.06
N VAL A 80 -15.32 10.28 -12.62
CA VAL A 80 -15.33 9.86 -14.04
C VAL A 80 -15.17 11.08 -14.94
N GLU A 81 -15.95 12.14 -14.71
CA GLU A 81 -15.85 13.40 -15.45
C GLU A 81 -14.45 14.01 -15.35
N LEU A 82 -13.89 14.07 -14.14
CA LEU A 82 -12.53 14.55 -13.92
C LEU A 82 -11.49 13.72 -14.70
N LEU A 83 -11.58 12.38 -14.64
CA LEU A 83 -10.65 11.50 -15.34
C LEU A 83 -10.79 11.58 -16.86
N GLN A 84 -12.00 11.76 -17.39
CA GLN A 84 -12.24 11.99 -18.82
C GLN A 84 -11.57 13.28 -19.31
N LEU A 85 -11.68 14.36 -18.52
CA LEU A 85 -10.99 15.62 -18.81
C LEU A 85 -9.46 15.44 -18.81
N TRP A 86 -8.94 14.66 -17.87
CA TRP A 86 -7.50 14.38 -17.79
C TRP A 86 -7.00 13.46 -18.89
N ALA A 87 -7.84 12.55 -19.41
CA ALA A 87 -7.48 11.65 -20.49
C ALA A 87 -7.16 12.39 -21.80
N THR A 88 -7.83 13.52 -22.07
CA THR A 88 -7.61 14.35 -23.27
C THR A 88 -6.63 15.50 -23.02
N ARG A 89 -6.20 15.71 -21.78
CA ARG A 89 -5.33 16.83 -21.40
C ARG A 89 -3.90 16.65 -21.92
N VAL A 90 -3.37 17.71 -22.52
CA VAL A 90 -2.00 17.72 -23.11
C VAL A 90 -0.94 18.30 -22.17
N SER A 91 -1.36 19.18 -21.25
CA SER A 91 -0.47 19.82 -20.28
C SER A 91 -1.17 20.05 -18.95
N PHE A 92 -0.40 20.29 -17.89
CA PHE A 92 -0.91 20.62 -16.56
C PHE A 92 -0.03 21.65 -15.86
N ASP A 93 -0.58 22.33 -14.85
CA ASP A 93 0.21 23.02 -13.83
C ASP A 93 0.24 22.24 -12.50
N LEU A 94 1.14 22.65 -11.59
CA LEU A 94 1.34 21.96 -10.31
C LEU A 94 0.08 21.91 -9.44
N LEU A 95 -0.80 22.92 -9.51
CA LEU A 95 -2.01 22.97 -8.70
C LEU A 95 -3.07 22.01 -9.26
N GLU A 96 -3.24 21.98 -10.58
CA GLU A 96 -4.17 21.06 -11.24
C GLU A 96 -3.86 19.60 -10.92
N ILE A 97 -2.60 19.19 -11.08
CA ILE A 97 -2.19 17.80 -10.81
C ILE A 97 -2.24 17.46 -9.31
N ALA A 98 -1.97 18.44 -8.43
CA ALA A 98 -2.14 18.27 -6.99
C ALA A 98 -3.62 18.04 -6.62
N HIS A 99 -4.55 18.77 -7.24
CA HIS A 99 -5.98 18.52 -7.06
C HIS A 99 -6.39 17.13 -7.54
N LEU A 100 -5.92 16.68 -8.72
CA LEU A 100 -6.19 15.31 -9.18
C LEU A 100 -5.67 14.27 -8.19
N LEU A 101 -4.41 14.39 -7.77
CA LEU A 101 -3.80 13.47 -6.82
C LEU A 101 -4.52 13.47 -5.48
N GLY A 102 -4.92 14.63 -4.95
CA GLY A 102 -5.69 14.73 -3.71
C GLY A 102 -7.06 14.07 -3.80
N THR A 103 -7.75 14.23 -4.94
CA THR A 103 -9.02 13.54 -5.21
C THR A 103 -8.82 12.02 -5.27
N LEU A 104 -7.81 11.54 -5.99
CA LEU A 104 -7.49 10.11 -6.09
C LEU A 104 -7.07 9.52 -4.74
N GLU A 105 -6.21 10.21 -3.99
CA GLU A 105 -5.76 9.78 -2.66
C GLU A 105 -6.92 9.72 -1.67
N ASN A 106 -7.81 10.71 -1.70
CA ASN A 106 -9.03 10.65 -0.93
C ASN A 106 -9.78 9.37 -1.35
N HIS A 107 -10.22 9.22 -2.58
CA HIS A 107 -11.04 8.07 -2.97
C HIS A 107 -10.41 6.70 -2.69
N THR A 108 -9.09 6.57 -2.85
CA THR A 108 -8.33 5.33 -2.61
C THR A 108 -7.87 5.13 -1.16
N LYS A 109 -8.26 6.02 -0.22
CA LYS A 109 -7.85 5.98 1.19
C LYS A 109 -7.85 4.57 1.80
N TYR A 110 -8.94 3.83 1.62
CA TYR A 110 -9.14 2.47 2.17
C TYR A 110 -8.70 1.36 1.21
N ALA A 111 -8.73 1.60 -0.10
CA ALA A 111 -8.22 0.67 -1.10
C ALA A 111 -6.71 0.91 -1.31
N ARG A 112 -5.91 0.57 -0.30
CA ARG A 112 -4.46 0.82 -0.29
C ARG A 112 -3.76 0.29 -1.56
N TRP A 113 -4.22 -0.83 -2.09
CA TRP A 113 -3.70 -1.41 -3.34
C TRP A 113 -3.82 -0.48 -4.55
N ALA A 114 -4.80 0.43 -4.60
CA ALA A 114 -4.99 1.32 -5.75
C ALA A 114 -3.96 2.46 -5.80
N ARG A 115 -3.23 2.72 -4.71
CA ARG A 115 -2.28 3.84 -4.62
C ARG A 115 -1.12 3.72 -5.59
N CYS A 116 -0.68 2.49 -5.89
CA CYS A 116 0.42 2.26 -6.83
C CYS A 116 0.07 2.68 -8.27
N TRP A 117 -1.23 2.70 -8.63
CA TRP A 117 -1.69 3.15 -9.94
C TRP A 117 -1.45 4.65 -10.18
N CYS A 118 -1.27 5.41 -9.11
CA CYS A 118 -0.96 6.84 -9.14
C CYS A 118 0.55 7.15 -9.20
N CYS A 119 1.44 6.15 -9.18
CA CYS A 119 2.89 6.37 -9.13
C CYS A 119 3.41 7.20 -10.31
N ALA A 120 2.89 6.99 -11.54
CA ALA A 120 3.28 7.78 -12.70
C ALA A 120 2.97 9.28 -12.52
N LEU A 121 1.76 9.59 -12.03
CA LEU A 121 1.32 10.95 -11.72
C LEU A 121 2.21 11.58 -10.65
N GLN A 122 2.46 10.86 -9.55
CA GLN A 122 3.33 11.32 -8.46
C GLN A 122 4.78 11.57 -8.92
N ASN A 123 5.30 10.72 -9.80
CA ASN A 123 6.65 10.85 -10.36
C ASN A 123 6.74 12.07 -11.29
N ALA A 124 5.73 12.32 -12.12
CA ALA A 124 5.65 13.51 -12.96
C ALA A 124 5.65 14.80 -12.12
N VAL A 125 4.85 14.84 -11.04
CA VAL A 125 4.86 15.96 -10.09
C VAL A 125 6.23 16.12 -9.44
N ARG A 126 6.88 15.04 -9.00
CA ARG A 126 8.21 15.10 -8.40
C ARG A 126 9.24 15.69 -9.36
N ARG A 127 9.25 15.25 -10.62
CA ARG A 127 10.13 15.79 -11.68
C ARG A 127 9.88 17.29 -11.89
N ALA A 128 8.61 17.68 -12.02
CA ALA A 128 8.21 19.08 -12.20
C ALA A 128 8.66 19.94 -11.00
N LEU A 129 8.42 19.49 -9.77
CA LEU A 129 8.82 20.19 -8.54
C LEU A 129 10.33 20.34 -8.42
N VAL A 130 11.11 19.28 -8.68
CA VAL A 130 12.59 19.32 -8.62
C VAL A 130 13.14 20.31 -9.64
N ALA A 131 12.68 20.24 -10.89
CA ALA A 131 13.11 21.16 -11.94
C ALA A 131 12.84 22.63 -11.55
N ARG A 132 11.64 22.90 -11.01
CA ARG A 132 11.27 24.24 -10.54
C ARG A 132 12.06 24.69 -9.32
N PHE A 133 12.27 23.81 -8.35
CA PHE A 133 13.02 24.12 -7.14
C PHE A 133 14.43 24.62 -7.48
N HIS A 134 15.15 23.95 -8.38
CA HIS A 134 16.48 24.39 -8.79
C HIS A 134 16.48 25.72 -9.55
N ILE A 135 15.44 26.03 -10.33
CA ILE A 135 15.30 27.34 -10.99
C ILE A 135 15.08 28.44 -9.95
N VAL A 136 14.16 28.21 -9.01
CA VAL A 136 13.84 29.15 -7.93
C VAL A 136 15.07 29.38 -7.04
N GLN A 137 15.78 28.31 -6.67
CA GLN A 137 17.00 28.38 -5.88
C GLN A 137 18.07 29.25 -6.56
N ARG A 138 18.36 29.00 -7.84
CA ARG A 138 19.32 29.79 -8.62
C ARG A 138 18.94 31.27 -8.69
N ARG A 139 17.66 31.57 -8.91
CA ARG A 139 17.16 32.96 -8.97
C ARG A 139 17.32 33.69 -7.63
N PHE A 140 17.06 33.01 -6.52
CA PHE A 140 17.24 33.57 -5.17
C PHE A 140 18.71 33.82 -4.85
N ASN A 141 19.59 32.86 -5.15
CA ASN A 141 21.02 32.99 -4.94
C ASN A 141 21.60 34.16 -5.74
N ARG A 142 21.22 34.30 -7.03
CA ARG A 142 21.65 35.42 -7.89
C ARG A 142 21.21 36.79 -7.36
N ARG A 143 20.06 36.86 -6.67
CA ARG A 143 19.52 38.11 -6.13
C ARG A 143 20.08 38.49 -4.76
N GLY A 144 20.93 37.65 -4.14
CA GLY A 144 21.47 37.92 -2.81
C GLY A 144 20.40 38.17 -1.75
N LYS A 145 19.20 37.59 -1.91
CA LYS A 145 18.01 37.98 -1.13
C LYS A 145 18.19 37.73 0.38
N GLU A 146 18.94 36.69 0.75
CA GLU A 146 19.29 36.42 2.15
C GLU A 146 20.15 37.54 2.75
N LEU A 147 21.21 37.96 2.06
CA LEU A 147 22.06 39.08 2.46
C LEU A 147 21.27 40.38 2.61
N HIS A 148 20.32 40.62 1.71
CA HIS A 148 19.44 41.78 1.79
C HIS A 148 18.49 41.71 3.00
N LEU A 149 17.83 40.57 3.24
CA LEU A 149 16.98 40.39 4.43
C LEU A 149 17.75 40.49 5.75
N ARG A 150 19.00 40.01 5.79
CA ARG A 150 19.89 40.17 6.97
C ARG A 150 20.23 41.63 7.27
N ARG A 151 20.25 42.50 6.25
CA ARG A 151 20.51 43.95 6.42
C ARG A 151 19.27 44.73 6.85
N GLU A 152 18.09 44.29 6.44
CA GLU A 152 16.83 45.01 6.72
C GLU A 152 16.16 44.59 8.03
N LEU A 153 16.37 43.36 8.49
CA LEU A 153 15.68 42.84 9.68
C LEU A 153 16.45 43.15 10.97
N PRO A 154 15.75 43.55 12.06
CA PRO A 154 16.33 43.63 13.40
C PRO A 154 16.95 42.30 13.85
N SER A 155 17.97 42.36 14.71
CA SER A 155 18.69 41.19 15.22
C SER A 155 17.78 40.10 15.82
N ALA A 156 16.73 40.52 16.52
CA ALA A 156 15.71 39.64 17.11
C ALA A 156 14.91 38.80 16.08
N LEU A 157 14.89 39.21 14.81
CA LEU A 157 14.12 38.55 13.75
C LEU A 157 14.98 37.77 12.74
N LEU A 158 16.31 37.75 12.90
CA LEU A 158 17.21 37.05 11.98
C LEU A 158 16.92 35.54 11.88
N GLY A 159 16.47 34.92 12.97
CA GLY A 159 16.06 33.50 12.98
C GLY A 159 14.87 33.19 12.06
N ARG A 160 14.11 34.21 11.60
CA ARG A 160 12.97 34.02 10.68
C ARG A 160 13.36 34.03 9.21
N ILE A 161 14.59 34.42 8.86
CA ILE A 161 15.02 34.63 7.47
C ILE A 161 14.80 33.38 6.62
N GLU A 162 15.16 32.21 7.13
CA GLU A 162 14.96 30.94 6.42
C GLU A 162 13.48 30.72 6.09
N SER A 163 12.59 30.90 7.08
CA SER A 163 11.14 30.73 6.89
C SER A 163 10.56 31.72 5.86
N LEU A 164 11.03 32.96 5.84
CA LEU A 164 10.59 33.99 4.89
C LEU A 164 11.04 33.66 3.47
N ILE A 165 12.29 33.22 3.31
CA ILE A 165 12.83 32.77 2.02
C ILE A 165 12.04 31.55 1.53
N LEU A 166 11.82 30.55 2.38
CA LEU A 166 11.04 29.36 2.02
C LEU A 166 9.60 29.73 1.62
N ARG A 167 8.96 30.66 2.32
CA ARG A 167 7.61 31.16 1.98
C ARG A 167 7.59 31.83 0.60
N GLU A 168 8.55 32.72 0.30
CA GLU A 168 8.61 33.35 -1.01
C GLU A 168 8.93 32.36 -2.13
N ARG A 169 9.84 31.41 -1.89
CA ARG A 169 10.15 30.32 -2.83
C ARG A 169 8.92 29.47 -3.12
N ALA A 170 8.17 29.09 -2.08
CA ALA A 170 6.92 28.36 -2.23
C ALA A 170 5.89 29.19 -3.01
N LYS A 171 5.71 30.48 -2.68
CA LYS A 171 4.80 31.36 -3.41
C LYS A 171 5.16 31.38 -4.90
N LEU A 172 6.44 31.58 -5.25
CA LEU A 172 6.90 31.60 -6.63
C LEU A 172 6.71 30.25 -7.35
N LEU A 173 6.90 29.14 -6.62
CA LEU A 173 6.68 27.79 -7.13
C LEU A 173 5.21 27.59 -7.55
N TRP A 174 4.27 28.00 -6.70
CA TRP A 174 2.83 27.75 -6.89
C TRP A 174 2.11 28.80 -7.75
N THR A 175 2.54 30.07 -7.75
CA THR A 175 1.82 31.15 -8.48
C THR A 175 2.14 31.23 -9.96
N THR A 176 3.26 30.66 -10.39
CA THR A 176 3.77 30.83 -11.77
C THR A 176 2.97 30.09 -12.84
N ARG A 177 2.05 29.17 -12.45
CA ARG A 177 1.21 28.35 -13.34
C ARG A 177 1.95 27.79 -14.55
N GLN A 178 3.22 27.43 -14.38
CA GLN A 178 4.01 26.86 -15.46
C GLN A 178 3.37 25.56 -15.94
N ARG A 179 3.26 25.42 -17.26
CA ARG A 179 2.71 24.23 -17.90
C ARG A 179 3.79 23.16 -18.08
N PHE A 180 3.43 21.93 -17.78
CA PHE A 180 4.21 20.72 -18.00
C PHE A 180 3.43 19.79 -18.91
N THR A 181 4.12 19.07 -19.79
CA THR A 181 3.48 18.11 -20.69
C THR A 181 3.00 16.88 -19.93
N VAL A 182 1.81 16.38 -20.25
CA VAL A 182 1.33 15.07 -19.77
C VAL A 182 2.06 13.97 -20.56
N ASP A 183 2.89 13.18 -19.88
CA ASP A 183 3.64 12.10 -20.50
C ASP A 183 2.81 10.82 -20.73
N ILE A 184 3.38 9.87 -21.47
CA ILE A 184 2.69 8.62 -21.84
C ILE A 184 2.35 7.74 -20.63
N ASP A 185 3.19 7.74 -19.61
CA ASP A 185 2.96 6.95 -18.39
C ASP A 185 1.78 7.52 -17.60
N MET A 186 1.70 8.86 -17.50
CA MET A 186 0.54 9.54 -16.92
C MET A 186 -0.75 9.19 -17.67
N LYS A 187 -0.74 9.28 -19.01
CA LYS A 187 -1.91 8.93 -19.84
C LYS A 187 -2.34 7.48 -19.63
N THR A 188 -1.38 6.56 -19.56
CA THR A 188 -1.64 5.13 -19.30
C THR A 188 -2.28 4.94 -17.92
N SER A 189 -1.72 5.55 -16.87
CA SER A 189 -2.30 5.53 -15.52
C SER A 189 -3.71 6.12 -15.46
N ILE A 190 -3.94 7.28 -16.09
CA ILE A 190 -5.27 7.93 -16.12
C ILE A 190 -6.29 7.06 -16.85
N SER A 191 -5.90 6.51 -18.01
CA SER A 191 -6.78 5.64 -18.80
C SER A 191 -7.14 4.37 -18.04
N HIS A 192 -6.19 3.78 -17.33
CA HIS A 192 -6.45 2.63 -16.47
C HIS A 192 -7.41 2.96 -15.32
N LEU A 193 -7.17 4.07 -14.61
CA LEU A 193 -8.06 4.53 -13.54
C LEU A 193 -9.48 4.80 -14.06
N LEU A 194 -9.60 5.46 -15.21
CA LEU A 194 -10.89 5.75 -15.84
C LEU A 194 -11.63 4.45 -16.19
N ALA A 195 -10.96 3.53 -16.89
CA ALA A 195 -11.53 2.24 -17.26
C ALA A 195 -12.00 1.45 -16.03
N TYR A 196 -11.20 1.42 -14.97
CA TYR A 196 -11.57 0.73 -13.72
C TYR A 196 -12.80 1.35 -13.05
N VAL A 197 -12.83 2.68 -12.89
CA VAL A 197 -13.94 3.39 -12.22
C VAL A 197 -15.24 3.31 -13.03
N GLN A 198 -15.14 3.26 -14.37
CA GLN A 198 -16.30 3.05 -15.24
C GLN A 198 -16.81 1.62 -15.17
N ALA A 199 -15.93 0.62 -15.22
CA ALA A 199 -16.32 -0.79 -15.23
C ALA A 199 -16.85 -1.29 -13.89
N SER A 200 -16.37 -0.76 -12.77
CA SER A 200 -16.79 -1.19 -11.42
C SER A 200 -18.02 -0.42 -10.96
N ALA A 201 -19.08 -1.12 -10.55
CA ALA A 201 -20.26 -0.49 -9.93
C ALA A 201 -19.88 0.26 -8.64
N ASP A 202 -18.99 -0.34 -7.85
CA ASP A 202 -18.57 0.11 -6.53
C ASP A 202 -17.03 0.16 -6.44
N PRO A 203 -16.38 1.10 -7.16
CA PRO A 203 -14.93 1.16 -7.24
C PRO A 203 -14.34 1.43 -5.86
N TRP A 204 -13.27 0.69 -5.53
CA TRP A 204 -12.55 0.81 -4.26
C TRP A 204 -13.41 0.58 -3.03
N GLU A 205 -14.51 -0.17 -3.15
CA GLU A 205 -15.21 -0.69 -1.98
C GLU A 205 -14.32 -1.72 -1.28
N VAL A 206 -14.18 -1.56 0.04
CA VAL A 206 -13.31 -2.40 0.87
C VAL A 206 -14.08 -2.89 2.09
N PRO A 207 -14.06 -4.20 2.39
CA PRO A 207 -14.53 -4.73 3.66
C PRO A 207 -13.86 -4.07 4.86
N LEU A 208 -14.63 -3.67 5.87
CA LEU A 208 -14.14 -3.05 7.10
C LEU A 208 -13.12 -3.94 7.82
N GLY A 209 -13.26 -5.27 7.72
CA GLY A 209 -12.29 -6.21 8.28
C GLY A 209 -10.88 -6.15 7.67
N LEU A 210 -10.71 -5.52 6.50
CA LEU A 210 -9.39 -5.25 5.90
C LEU A 210 -8.80 -3.89 6.33
N ILE A 211 -9.56 -3.06 7.05
CA ILE A 211 -9.19 -1.69 7.41
C ILE A 211 -8.95 -1.57 8.92
N VAL A 212 -9.85 -2.15 9.72
CA VAL A 212 -9.80 -2.08 11.17
C VAL A 212 -8.65 -2.98 11.67
N PRO A 213 -7.73 -2.46 12.50
CA PRO A 213 -6.71 -3.28 13.14
C PRO A 213 -7.32 -4.46 13.89
N ARG A 214 -6.71 -5.64 13.75
CA ARG A 214 -7.18 -6.91 14.31
C ARG A 214 -6.01 -7.73 14.82
N GLU A 215 -6.27 -8.63 15.75
CA GLU A 215 -5.29 -9.63 16.14
C GLU A 215 -4.93 -10.52 14.94
N PRO A 216 -3.63 -10.77 14.71
CA PRO A 216 -3.18 -11.71 13.70
C PRO A 216 -3.66 -13.13 13.93
N HIS A 217 -3.94 -13.85 12.85
CA HIS A 217 -4.25 -15.28 12.91
C HIS A 217 -3.00 -16.13 12.67
N PHE A 218 -2.02 -15.59 11.94
CA PHE A 218 -0.75 -16.25 11.66
C PHE A 218 0.31 -15.21 11.37
N SER A 219 1.55 -15.59 11.64
CA SER A 219 2.74 -14.78 11.42
C SER A 219 3.70 -15.45 10.44
N SER A 220 4.48 -14.68 9.72
CA SER A 220 5.57 -15.22 8.91
C SER A 220 6.78 -14.31 8.97
N ARG A 221 7.97 -14.91 8.94
CA ARG A 221 9.24 -14.20 8.97
C ARG A 221 9.99 -14.46 7.68
N GLY A 222 10.50 -13.40 7.08
CA GLY A 222 11.29 -13.45 5.86
C GLY A 222 12.58 -12.66 6.00
N ASP A 223 13.56 -13.04 5.20
CA ASP A 223 14.82 -12.32 5.07
C ASP A 223 15.42 -12.52 3.67
N ALA A 224 16.28 -11.58 3.26
CA ALA A 224 17.08 -11.67 2.04
C ALA A 224 18.55 -11.34 2.30
N SER A 225 19.41 -12.17 1.75
CA SER A 225 20.85 -11.95 1.68
C SER A 225 21.29 -11.51 0.28
N LYS A 226 22.59 -11.33 0.09
CA LYS A 226 23.19 -11.07 -1.24
C LYS A 226 23.28 -12.33 -2.12
N ALA A 227 22.84 -13.50 -1.65
CA ALA A 227 22.91 -14.78 -2.36
C ALA A 227 21.53 -15.40 -2.63
N GLY A 228 20.59 -15.22 -1.71
CA GLY A 228 19.22 -15.68 -1.86
C GLY A 228 18.30 -15.02 -0.85
N GLY A 229 17.07 -15.51 -0.77
CA GLY A 229 16.06 -15.07 0.19
C GLY A 229 15.22 -16.24 0.63
N GLY A 230 14.43 -16.04 1.68
CA GLY A 230 13.53 -17.07 2.13
C GLY A 230 12.68 -16.66 3.31
N ALA A 231 11.68 -17.47 3.59
CA ALA A 231 10.74 -17.21 4.66
C ALA A 231 10.09 -18.49 5.16
N TYR A 232 9.42 -18.39 6.31
CA TYR A 232 8.62 -19.46 6.88
C TYR A 232 7.40 -18.93 7.63
N CYS A 233 6.40 -19.80 7.79
CA CYS A 233 5.20 -19.60 8.59
C CYS A 233 4.82 -20.95 9.21
N LEU A 234 4.85 -21.02 10.54
CA LEU A 234 4.59 -22.27 11.26
C LEU A 234 3.09 -22.60 11.24
N GLU A 235 2.24 -21.58 11.41
CA GLU A 235 0.79 -21.68 11.52
C GLU A 235 0.16 -22.09 10.18
N LEU A 236 0.67 -21.58 9.07
CA LEU A 236 0.28 -22.01 7.72
C LEU A 236 1.14 -23.14 7.16
N ARG A 237 2.04 -23.67 8.00
CA ARG A 237 2.87 -24.86 7.76
C ARG A 237 3.67 -24.82 6.47
N PHE A 238 4.39 -23.73 6.23
CA PHE A 238 5.24 -23.61 5.06
C PHE A 238 6.59 -22.93 5.30
N TRP A 239 7.51 -23.21 4.39
CA TRP A 239 8.74 -22.44 4.20
C TRP A 239 9.11 -22.37 2.71
N PHE A 240 10.00 -21.47 2.33
CA PHE A 240 10.62 -21.45 1.02
C PHE A 240 12.00 -20.80 1.05
N ASP A 241 12.81 -21.11 0.04
CA ASP A 241 14.01 -20.38 -0.32
C ASP A 241 13.95 -20.00 -1.81
N VAL A 242 14.67 -18.94 -2.17
CA VAL A 242 14.84 -18.47 -3.53
C VAL A 242 16.30 -18.08 -3.76
N ILE A 243 16.81 -18.42 -4.94
CA ILE A 243 18.20 -18.16 -5.33
C ILE A 243 18.22 -16.94 -6.23
N TRP A 244 19.15 -16.03 -5.99
CA TRP A 244 19.37 -14.89 -6.88
C TRP A 244 20.15 -15.34 -8.11
N SER A 245 19.66 -14.96 -9.30
CA SER A 245 20.36 -15.21 -10.55
C SER A 245 21.75 -14.53 -10.55
N PRO A 246 22.70 -15.01 -11.36
CA PRO A 246 24.03 -14.38 -11.46
C PRO A 246 23.95 -12.88 -11.77
N ARG A 247 22.95 -12.46 -12.54
CA ARG A 247 22.67 -11.05 -12.84
C ARG A 247 22.29 -10.27 -11.58
N THR A 248 21.37 -10.81 -10.78
CA THR A 248 20.93 -10.21 -9.50
C THR A 248 22.07 -10.14 -8.50
N VAL A 249 22.88 -11.21 -8.38
CA VAL A 249 24.05 -11.25 -7.50
C VAL A 249 25.08 -10.19 -7.89
N ARG A 250 25.41 -10.07 -9.18
CA ARG A 250 26.30 -9.01 -9.68
C ARG A 250 25.73 -7.62 -9.39
N GLY A 251 24.43 -7.44 -9.61
CA GLY A 251 23.73 -6.17 -9.40
C GLY A 251 23.77 -5.66 -7.95
N VAL A 252 23.72 -6.56 -6.96
CA VAL A 252 23.74 -6.21 -5.53
C VAL A 252 25.16 -6.16 -4.93
N ARG A 253 26.12 -6.90 -5.50
CA ARG A 253 27.49 -6.99 -4.96
C ARG A 253 28.47 -6.01 -5.61
N ASP A 254 28.41 -5.88 -6.93
CA ASP A 254 29.53 -5.36 -7.71
C ASP A 254 29.22 -4.02 -8.38
N LEU A 255 27.93 -3.66 -8.49
CA LEU A 255 27.51 -2.45 -9.20
C LEU A 255 27.29 -1.27 -8.25
N ALA A 256 27.67 -0.08 -8.72
CA ALA A 256 27.39 1.17 -8.05
C ALA A 256 25.90 1.57 -8.20
N PRO A 257 25.31 2.32 -7.26
CA PRO A 257 23.90 2.74 -7.32
C PRO A 257 23.47 3.50 -8.58
N SER A 258 24.42 4.07 -9.32
CA SER A 258 24.18 4.78 -10.58
C SER A 258 24.12 3.86 -11.79
N ALA A 259 24.53 2.60 -11.68
CA ALA A 259 24.54 1.65 -12.79
C ALA A 259 23.14 1.14 -13.13
N ASP A 260 22.89 0.90 -14.42
CA ASP A 260 21.57 0.51 -14.93
C ASP A 260 21.04 -0.82 -14.36
N GLU A 261 21.94 -1.76 -14.02
CA GLU A 261 21.60 -3.08 -13.48
C GLU A 261 21.78 -3.19 -11.96
N PHE A 262 22.03 -2.07 -11.27
CA PHE A 262 22.16 -2.06 -9.81
C PHE A 262 20.90 -2.59 -9.15
N VAL A 263 21.07 -3.44 -8.13
CA VAL A 263 19.98 -3.98 -7.31
C VAL A 263 20.21 -3.59 -5.87
N HIS A 264 19.29 -2.79 -5.33
CA HIS A 264 19.33 -2.44 -3.91
C HIS A 264 18.84 -3.61 -3.05
N ILE A 265 19.50 -3.88 -1.91
CA ILE A 265 19.12 -4.98 -0.99
C ILE A 265 17.65 -4.89 -0.53
N ASN A 266 17.18 -3.67 -0.20
CA ASN A 266 15.76 -3.40 0.07
C ASN A 266 14.78 -3.96 -0.98
N SER A 267 15.16 -3.99 -2.25
CA SER A 267 14.31 -4.56 -3.31
C SER A 267 14.23 -6.09 -3.19
N LEU A 268 15.33 -6.75 -2.80
CA LEU A 268 15.38 -8.20 -2.57
C LEU A 268 14.62 -8.60 -1.30
N GLU A 269 14.80 -7.84 -0.21
CA GLU A 269 14.04 -8.05 1.04
C GLU A 269 12.54 -7.88 0.79
N PHE A 270 12.13 -6.91 -0.04
CA PHE A 270 10.72 -6.75 -0.38
C PHE A 270 10.19 -7.82 -1.33
N ILE A 271 11.02 -8.39 -2.22
CA ILE A 271 10.64 -9.57 -3.01
C ILE A 271 10.25 -10.72 -2.09
N VAL A 272 10.98 -10.95 -1.00
CA VAL A 272 10.65 -11.98 -0.01
C VAL A 272 9.29 -11.71 0.62
N VAL A 273 8.98 -10.46 0.99
CA VAL A 273 7.63 -10.07 1.48
C VAL A 273 6.53 -10.37 0.45
N VAL A 274 6.78 -10.09 -0.82
CA VAL A 274 5.81 -10.41 -1.91
C VAL A 274 5.60 -11.92 -2.02
N LEU A 275 6.67 -12.71 -1.94
CA LEU A 275 6.59 -14.17 -1.98
C LEU A 275 5.91 -14.76 -0.74
N GLN A 276 6.11 -14.19 0.44
CA GLN A 276 5.37 -14.56 1.65
C GLN A 276 3.87 -14.37 1.45
N LEU A 277 3.43 -13.21 0.94
CA LEU A 277 2.01 -12.98 0.65
C LEU A 277 1.49 -13.96 -0.42
N ALA A 278 2.28 -14.23 -1.46
CA ALA A 278 1.91 -15.20 -2.50
C ALA A 278 1.73 -16.61 -1.92
N ALA A 279 2.61 -17.06 -1.03
CA ALA A 279 2.52 -18.33 -0.31
C ALA A 279 1.27 -18.37 0.57
N VAL A 280 1.01 -17.32 1.35
CA VAL A 280 -0.18 -17.17 2.20
C VAL A 280 -1.46 -17.27 1.38
N ILE A 281 -1.56 -16.52 0.28
CA ILE A 281 -2.73 -16.55 -0.62
C ILE A 281 -2.92 -17.95 -1.19
N THR A 282 -1.84 -18.59 -1.65
CA THR A 282 -1.88 -19.94 -2.20
C THR A 282 -2.38 -20.93 -1.14
N ARG A 283 -1.86 -20.87 0.09
CA ARG A 283 -2.27 -21.77 1.18
C ARG A 283 -3.73 -21.58 1.51
N ILE A 284 -4.18 -20.35 1.71
CA ILE A 284 -5.58 -20.05 2.06
C ILE A 284 -6.53 -20.57 0.98
N ARG A 285 -6.18 -20.45 -0.31
CA ARG A 285 -6.98 -20.99 -1.42
C ARG A 285 -7.03 -22.52 -1.46
N MET A 286 -6.05 -23.21 -0.88
CA MET A 286 -6.00 -24.67 -0.80
C MET A 286 -6.71 -25.23 0.44
N ILE A 287 -7.04 -24.40 1.43
CA ILE A 287 -7.74 -24.85 2.63
C ILE A 287 -9.16 -25.27 2.26
N THR A 288 -9.46 -26.54 2.49
CA THR A 288 -10.82 -27.12 2.42
C THR A 288 -11.45 -27.17 3.81
N PRO A 289 -12.79 -27.30 3.93
CA PRO A 289 -13.45 -27.46 5.22
C PRO A 289 -12.87 -28.61 6.06
N GLY A 290 -12.46 -29.71 5.44
CA GLY A 290 -11.84 -30.85 6.13
C GLY A 290 -10.44 -30.59 6.67
N THR A 291 -9.70 -29.67 6.05
CA THR A 291 -8.33 -29.29 6.47
C THR A 291 -8.27 -28.00 7.28
N ALA A 292 -9.37 -27.26 7.37
CA ALA A 292 -9.39 -25.92 7.95
C ALA A 292 -8.96 -25.90 9.42
N GLN A 293 -9.34 -26.94 10.17
CA GLN A 293 -8.97 -27.04 11.58
C GLN A 293 -7.46 -27.21 11.83
N VAL A 294 -6.71 -27.65 10.82
CA VAL A 294 -5.24 -27.77 10.92
C VAL A 294 -4.59 -26.39 10.99
N TYR A 295 -5.15 -25.40 10.29
CA TYR A 295 -4.59 -24.05 10.17
C TYR A 295 -5.29 -23.03 11.06
N PHE A 296 -6.57 -23.25 11.36
CA PHE A 296 -7.41 -22.35 12.14
C PHE A 296 -8.15 -23.13 13.24
N PRO A 297 -7.44 -23.56 14.31
CA PRO A 297 -7.99 -24.40 15.40
C PRO A 297 -9.25 -23.81 16.05
N THR A 298 -9.36 -22.48 16.05
CA THR A 298 -10.43 -21.70 16.67
C THR A 298 -11.55 -21.31 15.68
N GLY A 299 -11.51 -21.81 14.45
CA GLY A 299 -12.48 -21.53 13.40
C GLY A 299 -11.91 -20.65 12.28
N THR A 300 -12.36 -20.90 11.05
CA THR A 300 -11.85 -20.20 9.86
C THR A 300 -12.33 -18.74 9.83
N PRO A 301 -11.42 -17.76 9.83
CA PRO A 301 -11.81 -16.36 9.79
C PRO A 301 -12.34 -15.97 8.41
N SER A 302 -13.37 -15.14 8.36
CA SER A 302 -13.90 -14.61 7.10
C SER A 302 -12.88 -13.72 6.36
N ILE A 303 -12.01 -13.05 7.12
CA ILE A 303 -10.88 -12.25 6.63
C ILE A 303 -9.66 -12.66 7.47
N PRO A 304 -8.80 -13.54 6.95
CA PRO A 304 -7.55 -13.90 7.61
C PRO A 304 -6.64 -12.67 7.77
N VAL A 305 -5.95 -12.60 8.90
CA VAL A 305 -5.03 -11.51 9.24
C VAL A 305 -3.63 -12.08 9.29
N TRP A 306 -2.79 -11.62 8.36
CA TRP A 306 -1.40 -11.96 8.24
C TRP A 306 -0.53 -10.91 8.92
N PHE A 307 0.36 -11.37 9.81
CA PHE A 307 1.42 -10.56 10.39
C PHE A 307 2.78 -10.88 9.75
N GLY A 308 3.23 -10.00 8.86
CA GLY A 308 4.55 -10.08 8.24
C GLY A 308 5.60 -9.45 9.14
N GLU A 309 6.62 -10.21 9.51
CA GLU A 309 7.77 -9.72 10.26
C GLU A 309 8.98 -9.60 9.31
N THR A 310 9.62 -8.44 9.33
CA THR A 310 10.86 -8.15 8.57
C THR A 310 11.75 -7.24 9.40
N ASP A 311 13.06 -7.42 9.32
CA ASP A 311 14.05 -6.50 9.90
C ASP A 311 14.32 -5.30 8.98
N ASN A 312 13.82 -5.30 7.75
CA ASN A 312 13.89 -4.16 6.87
C ASN A 312 12.75 -3.15 7.07
N THR A 313 13.09 -1.99 7.62
CA THR A 313 12.15 -0.85 7.78
C THR A 313 11.57 -0.32 6.46
N VAL A 314 12.30 -0.43 5.35
CA VAL A 314 11.83 -0.05 4.00
C VAL A 314 10.78 -1.03 3.51
N SER A 315 10.99 -2.33 3.67
CA SER A 315 9.98 -3.35 3.36
C SER A 315 8.71 -3.14 4.18
N LYS A 316 8.85 -2.90 5.49
CA LYS A 316 7.72 -2.51 6.37
C LYS A 316 6.97 -1.29 5.82
N SER A 317 7.70 -0.25 5.41
CA SER A 317 7.11 0.99 4.90
C SER A 317 6.37 0.77 3.58
N TRP A 318 6.96 0.00 2.65
CA TRP A 318 6.36 -0.30 1.35
C TRP A 318 5.12 -1.18 1.50
N GLU A 319 5.15 -2.18 2.38
CA GLU A 319 3.98 -3.02 2.66
C GLU A 319 2.84 -2.18 3.25
N ASN A 320 3.13 -1.43 4.32
CA ASN A 320 2.13 -0.67 5.05
C ASN A 320 1.49 0.45 4.21
N ARG A 321 2.21 0.98 3.21
CA ARG A 321 1.71 2.08 2.36
C ARG A 321 1.25 1.62 0.97
N ALA A 322 1.64 0.42 0.54
CA ALA A 322 1.59 -0.06 -0.85
C ALA A 322 2.03 1.00 -1.87
N THR A 323 3.14 1.67 -1.57
CA THR A 323 3.79 2.64 -2.46
C THR A 323 5.28 2.73 -2.15
N ALA A 324 6.07 3.14 -3.14
CA ALA A 324 7.51 3.33 -3.01
C ALA A 324 7.95 4.57 -3.79
N ARG A 325 9.19 5.00 -3.55
CA ARG A 325 9.78 6.18 -4.21
C ARG A 325 10.68 5.82 -5.39
N THR A 326 11.37 4.69 -5.33
CA THR A 326 12.30 4.22 -6.36
C THR A 326 11.54 3.46 -7.45
N SER A 327 12.09 3.43 -8.66
CA SER A 327 11.51 2.66 -9.77
C SER A 327 11.39 1.17 -9.44
N GLN A 328 12.48 0.57 -8.92
CA GLN A 328 12.48 -0.84 -8.48
C GLN A 328 11.40 -1.10 -7.42
N GLY A 329 11.35 -0.25 -6.39
CA GLY A 329 10.36 -0.39 -5.32
C GLY A 329 8.93 -0.24 -5.83
N GLN A 330 8.66 0.74 -6.71
CA GLN A 330 7.33 0.94 -7.27
C GLN A 330 6.94 -0.23 -8.20
N GLY A 331 7.89 -0.78 -8.94
CA GLY A 331 7.70 -1.99 -9.75
C GLY A 331 7.26 -3.18 -8.89
N LEU A 332 7.99 -3.48 -7.82
CA LEU A 332 7.68 -4.59 -6.92
C LEU A 332 6.38 -4.36 -6.13
N VAL A 333 6.17 -3.14 -5.65
CA VAL A 333 4.92 -2.75 -4.98
C VAL A 333 3.71 -2.89 -5.90
N SER A 334 3.87 -2.74 -7.22
CA SER A 334 2.75 -2.98 -8.15
C SER A 334 2.28 -4.44 -8.13
N VAL A 335 3.20 -5.41 -7.96
CA VAL A 335 2.88 -6.83 -7.79
C VAL A 335 2.22 -7.06 -6.44
N TYR A 336 2.80 -6.50 -5.38
CA TYR A 336 2.24 -6.57 -4.01
C TYR A 336 0.81 -6.03 -3.94
N ALA A 337 0.58 -4.85 -4.51
CA ALA A 337 -0.73 -4.22 -4.55
C ALA A 337 -1.75 -5.07 -5.29
N GLU A 338 -1.35 -5.70 -6.40
CA GLU A 338 -2.24 -6.57 -7.15
C GLU A 338 -2.60 -7.84 -6.34
N LEU A 339 -1.65 -8.39 -5.58
CA LEU A 339 -1.93 -9.50 -4.63
C LEU A 339 -2.94 -9.08 -3.56
N LEU A 340 -2.82 -7.87 -3.01
CA LEU A 340 -3.80 -7.31 -2.08
C LEU A 340 -5.18 -7.11 -2.73
N ARG A 341 -5.23 -6.72 -4.00
CA ARG A 341 -6.49 -6.48 -4.72
C ARG A 341 -7.27 -7.77 -4.94
N VAL A 342 -6.58 -8.87 -5.25
CA VAL A 342 -7.20 -10.17 -5.57
C VAL A 342 -7.35 -11.12 -4.37
N SER A 343 -6.93 -10.69 -3.18
CA SER A 343 -7.02 -11.48 -1.96
C SER A 343 -7.88 -10.79 -0.90
N ARG A 344 -8.40 -11.59 0.03
CA ARG A 344 -9.11 -11.11 1.22
C ARG A 344 -8.27 -11.33 2.48
N VAL A 345 -6.99 -10.98 2.41
CA VAL A 345 -6.06 -11.08 3.53
C VAL A 345 -5.78 -9.68 4.05
N HIS A 346 -6.05 -9.45 5.33
CA HIS A 346 -5.61 -8.23 6.00
C HIS A 346 -4.12 -8.38 6.31
N THR A 347 -3.29 -7.42 5.91
CA THR A 347 -1.84 -7.47 6.16
C THR A 347 -1.44 -6.43 7.17
N GLN A 348 -0.57 -6.84 8.08
CA GLN A 348 0.07 -6.01 9.07
C GLN A 348 1.57 -6.32 9.03
N CYS A 349 2.39 -5.28 9.08
CA CYS A 349 3.84 -5.42 9.04
C CYS A 349 4.51 -4.69 10.19
N GLU A 350 5.35 -5.41 10.91
CA GLU A 350 6.16 -4.84 11.98
C GLU A 350 7.64 -5.15 11.82
N HIS A 351 8.46 -4.26 12.41
CA HIS A 351 9.90 -4.38 12.36
C HIS A 351 10.36 -5.35 13.45
N LEU A 352 11.05 -6.41 13.04
CA LEU A 352 11.68 -7.35 13.95
C LEU A 352 13.18 -7.05 14.03
N ALA A 353 13.74 -6.94 15.22
CA ALA A 353 15.20 -6.77 15.35
C ALA A 353 15.92 -7.99 14.76
N GLY A 354 16.97 -7.79 13.95
CA GLY A 354 17.67 -8.86 13.22
C GLY A 354 18.15 -10.02 14.11
N VAL A 355 18.54 -9.75 15.35
CA VAL A 355 18.91 -10.78 16.34
C VAL A 355 17.79 -11.78 16.67
N LYS A 356 16.54 -11.43 16.34
CA LYS A 356 15.35 -12.29 16.51
C LYS A 356 14.93 -12.99 15.20
N ASN A 357 15.57 -12.68 14.07
CA ASN A 357 15.23 -13.19 12.74
C ASN A 357 16.12 -14.38 12.29
N ILE A 358 16.70 -15.13 13.25
CA ILE A 358 17.75 -16.14 13.02
C ILE A 358 17.34 -17.19 11.98
N ILE A 359 16.14 -17.76 12.09
CA ILE A 359 15.69 -18.82 11.18
C ILE A 359 15.57 -18.28 9.74
N ALA A 360 14.99 -17.10 9.55
CA ALA A 360 14.85 -16.52 8.21
C ALA A 360 16.20 -16.12 7.62
N ASP A 361 17.12 -15.59 8.44
CA ASP A 361 18.50 -15.28 8.03
C ASP A 361 19.26 -16.55 7.60
N ASP A 362 19.10 -17.65 8.32
CA ASP A 362 19.70 -18.94 7.94
C ASP A 362 19.10 -19.52 6.65
N ILE A 363 17.80 -19.33 6.40
CA ILE A 363 17.17 -19.69 5.11
C ILE A 363 17.73 -18.81 3.98
N SER A 364 17.84 -17.49 4.20
CA SER A 364 18.28 -16.52 3.19
C SER A 364 19.76 -16.68 2.82
N ARG A 365 20.56 -17.25 3.73
CA ARG A 365 22.01 -17.50 3.59
C ARG A 365 22.36 -18.97 3.42
N ASN A 366 21.40 -19.79 3.01
CA ASN A 366 21.65 -21.22 2.81
C ASN A 366 22.76 -21.45 1.77
N ASP A 367 23.36 -22.63 1.79
CA ASP A 367 24.40 -23.00 0.84
C ASP A 367 23.78 -23.35 -0.52
N PHE A 368 23.58 -22.31 -1.34
CA PHE A 368 22.96 -22.42 -2.66
C PHE A 368 23.84 -23.13 -3.71
N SER A 369 25.06 -23.52 -3.36
CA SER A 369 25.88 -24.41 -4.22
C SER A 369 25.41 -25.86 -4.18
N LEU A 370 24.67 -26.25 -3.12
CA LEU A 370 24.14 -27.59 -2.94
C LEU A 370 22.80 -27.78 -3.67
N SER A 371 22.36 -29.03 -3.82
CA SER A 371 20.98 -29.33 -4.22
C SER A 371 20.00 -28.96 -3.11
N LEU A 372 18.73 -28.70 -3.48
CA LEU A 372 17.69 -28.36 -2.49
C LEU A 372 17.55 -29.42 -1.38
N PRO A 373 17.50 -30.73 -1.66
CA PRO A 373 17.47 -31.75 -0.60
C PRO A 373 18.66 -31.65 0.36
N ALA A 374 19.87 -31.50 -0.17
CA ALA A 374 21.08 -31.47 0.64
C ALA A 374 21.14 -30.25 1.57
N ARG A 375 20.74 -29.08 1.08
CA ARG A 375 20.69 -27.87 1.92
C ARG A 375 19.50 -27.86 2.87
N ALA A 376 18.37 -28.46 2.50
CA ALA A 376 17.21 -28.62 3.39
C ALA A 376 17.57 -29.49 4.60
N VAL A 377 18.28 -30.61 4.41
CA VAL A 377 18.76 -31.46 5.51
C VAL A 377 19.64 -30.67 6.49
N LYS A 378 20.59 -29.87 5.99
CA LYS A 378 21.43 -29.01 6.85
C LYS A 378 20.59 -28.01 7.64
N LEU A 379 19.62 -27.38 6.96
CA LEU A 379 18.74 -26.39 7.55
C LEU A 379 17.83 -27.00 8.62
N PHE A 380 17.26 -28.19 8.38
CA PHE A 380 16.42 -28.92 9.32
C PHE A 380 17.19 -29.41 10.54
N HIS A 381 18.45 -29.84 10.34
CA HIS A 381 19.32 -30.18 11.46
C HIS A 381 19.55 -28.97 12.40
N LYS A 382 19.71 -27.78 11.83
CA LYS A 382 19.86 -26.53 12.60
C LYS A 382 18.54 -26.06 13.20
N HIS A 383 17.44 -26.20 12.44
CA HIS A 383 16.10 -25.72 12.77
C HIS A 383 15.05 -26.83 12.56
N PRO A 384 14.91 -27.77 13.51
CA PRO A 384 14.00 -28.92 13.36
C PRO A 384 12.53 -28.54 13.15
N CYS A 385 12.12 -27.34 13.59
CA CYS A 385 10.77 -26.82 13.38
C CYS A 385 10.39 -26.62 11.90
N LEU A 386 11.36 -26.58 10.98
CA LEU A 386 11.13 -26.43 9.55
C LEU A 386 10.86 -27.77 8.83
N GLU A 387 11.33 -28.89 9.39
CA GLU A 387 11.17 -30.23 8.79
C GLU A 387 9.71 -30.62 8.51
N PRO A 388 8.72 -30.39 9.40
CA PRO A 388 7.34 -30.79 9.17
C PRO A 388 6.55 -29.80 8.28
N LEU A 389 7.20 -28.78 7.70
CA LEU A 389 6.57 -27.74 6.90
C LEU A 389 6.63 -28.07 5.41
N ASP A 390 5.58 -27.74 4.67
CA ASP A 390 5.60 -27.90 3.21
C ASP A 390 6.50 -26.85 2.56
N TYR A 391 7.15 -27.22 1.46
CA TYR A 391 7.95 -26.29 0.70
C TYR A 391 7.07 -25.52 -0.31
N PHE A 392 7.02 -24.20 -0.20
CA PHE A 392 6.37 -23.36 -1.20
C PHE A 392 7.32 -23.10 -2.37
N ARG A 393 6.89 -23.48 -3.57
CA ARG A 393 7.60 -23.17 -4.81
C ARG A 393 6.83 -22.08 -5.56
N PRO A 394 7.35 -20.85 -5.67
CA PRO A 394 6.78 -19.81 -6.52
C PRO A 394 6.65 -20.29 -7.96
N SER A 395 5.60 -19.85 -8.66
CA SER A 395 5.45 -20.19 -10.08
C SER A 395 6.52 -19.49 -10.93
N PRO A 396 6.98 -20.12 -12.03
CA PRO A 396 7.92 -19.48 -12.95
C PRO A 396 7.43 -18.12 -13.46
N GLU A 397 6.12 -17.98 -13.70
CA GLU A 397 5.50 -16.75 -14.18
C GLU A 397 5.53 -15.64 -13.12
N LEU A 398 5.35 -15.98 -11.83
CA LEU A 398 5.47 -15.00 -10.74
C LEU A 398 6.92 -14.53 -10.60
N VAL A 399 7.86 -15.46 -10.67
CA VAL A 399 9.30 -15.15 -10.61
C VAL A 399 9.69 -14.26 -11.78
N GLN A 400 9.29 -14.60 -13.01
CA GLN A 400 9.53 -13.79 -14.20
C GLN A 400 8.92 -12.38 -14.06
N LEU A 401 7.70 -12.28 -13.53
CA LEU A 401 7.07 -10.98 -13.26
C LEU A 401 7.88 -10.15 -12.26
N LEU A 402 8.36 -10.77 -11.17
CA LEU A 402 9.19 -10.08 -10.17
C LEU A 402 10.53 -9.62 -10.76
N THR A 403 11.22 -10.48 -11.52
CA THR A 403 12.46 -10.12 -12.22
C THR A 403 12.22 -8.98 -13.20
N LEU A 404 11.15 -9.04 -14.00
CA LEU A 404 10.78 -7.95 -14.92
C LEU A 404 10.57 -6.63 -14.17
N ARG A 405 9.85 -6.67 -13.04
CA ARG A 405 9.55 -5.48 -12.23
C ARG A 405 10.77 -4.95 -11.46
N LEU A 406 11.72 -5.81 -11.12
CA LEU A 406 12.97 -5.42 -10.46
C LEU A 406 13.87 -4.60 -11.40
N TYR A 407 13.92 -4.97 -12.68
CA TYR A 407 14.80 -4.34 -13.67
C TYR A 407 14.11 -3.29 -14.55
N SER A 408 12.77 -3.20 -14.55
CA SER A 408 12.07 -2.23 -15.36
C SER A 408 12.10 -0.83 -14.76
N ARG A 409 12.47 0.17 -15.58
CA ARG A 409 12.33 1.59 -15.24
C ARG A 409 10.89 2.07 -15.37
N ASN A 410 10.14 1.47 -16.29
CA ASN A 410 8.75 1.78 -16.52
C ASN A 410 7.87 0.79 -15.76
N ILE A 411 6.78 1.28 -15.19
CA ILE A 411 5.90 0.46 -14.37
C ILE A 411 4.59 0.36 -15.12
N PRO A 412 4.45 -0.60 -16.05
CA PRO A 412 3.20 -0.76 -16.78
C PRO A 412 2.07 -1.01 -15.79
N VAL A 413 0.99 -0.24 -15.96
CA VAL A 413 -0.27 -0.35 -15.23
C VAL A 413 -1.33 -0.78 -16.25
N PRO A 414 -2.14 -1.82 -15.99
CA PRO A 414 -2.17 -2.62 -14.76
C PRO A 414 -0.97 -3.58 -14.61
N CYS A 415 -0.70 -3.97 -13.37
CA CYS A 415 0.05 -5.20 -13.10
C CYS A 415 -0.91 -6.38 -13.26
N ILE A 416 -0.53 -7.39 -14.05
CA ILE A 416 -1.32 -8.60 -14.24
C ILE A 416 -0.59 -9.73 -13.52
N LEU A 417 -1.26 -10.35 -12.55
CA LEU A 417 -0.73 -11.51 -11.84
C LEU A 417 -0.87 -12.78 -12.69
N PRO A 418 0.03 -13.76 -12.52
CA PRO A 418 -0.19 -15.09 -13.08
C PRO A 418 -1.39 -15.76 -12.41
N THR A 419 -2.06 -16.65 -13.15
CA THR A 419 -3.21 -17.44 -12.65
C THR A 419 -2.81 -18.29 -11.45
N VAL A 420 -1.61 -18.88 -11.50
CA VAL A 420 -1.02 -19.68 -10.43
C VAL A 420 0.15 -18.92 -9.83
N LEU A 421 0.12 -18.67 -8.53
CA LEU A 421 1.19 -17.95 -7.82
C LEU A 421 2.35 -18.88 -7.41
N GLY A 422 2.06 -20.17 -7.27
CA GLY A 422 3.00 -21.20 -6.84
C GLY A 422 2.27 -22.45 -6.41
N GLN A 423 3.01 -23.40 -5.87
CA GLN A 423 2.49 -24.68 -5.38
C GLN A 423 3.24 -25.14 -4.15
N PHE A 424 2.57 -25.90 -3.28
CA PHE A 424 3.21 -26.55 -2.14
C PHE A 424 3.65 -27.96 -2.50
N GLN A 425 4.87 -28.31 -2.11
CA GLN A 425 5.39 -29.67 -2.16
C GLN A 425 5.38 -30.24 -0.74
N SER A 426 4.77 -31.42 -0.59
CA SER A 426 4.67 -32.08 0.70
C SER A 426 6.04 -32.40 1.28
N VAL A 427 6.10 -32.44 2.61
CA VAL A 427 7.27 -32.84 3.41
C VAL A 427 7.92 -34.10 2.80
N GLY A 428 9.24 -34.04 2.58
CA GLY A 428 10.04 -35.15 2.04
C GLY A 428 10.03 -35.31 0.51
N SER A 429 9.22 -34.54 -0.23
CA SER A 429 9.14 -34.60 -1.70
C SER A 429 9.87 -33.46 -2.42
N THR A 430 10.82 -32.79 -1.75
CA THR A 430 11.53 -31.60 -2.22
C THR A 430 12.60 -31.92 -3.28
N THR A 431 12.23 -32.64 -4.35
CA THR A 431 13.13 -33.08 -5.43
C THR A 431 13.38 -32.00 -6.48
N SER A 432 12.57 -30.94 -6.49
CA SER A 432 12.68 -29.82 -7.44
C SER A 432 13.67 -28.75 -6.96
N GLY A 433 14.42 -28.12 -7.86
CA GLY A 433 15.27 -26.97 -7.49
C GLY A 433 14.47 -25.74 -7.04
N SER A 434 15.09 -24.87 -6.24
CA SER A 434 14.52 -23.58 -5.86
C SER A 434 14.26 -22.69 -7.07
N ALA A 435 13.34 -21.75 -6.90
CA ALA A 435 13.15 -20.70 -7.89
C ALA A 435 14.42 -19.83 -7.99
N VAL A 436 14.76 -19.43 -9.21
CA VAL A 436 15.91 -18.57 -9.53
C VAL A 436 15.37 -17.23 -10.05
N LEU A 437 15.74 -16.11 -9.42
CA LEU A 437 15.18 -14.78 -9.68
C LEU A 437 16.17 -13.77 -10.28
#